data_AF-A0A2N2S3W9-F1
#
_entry.id   AF-A0A2N2S3W9-F1
#
_cell.length_a   1.000
_cell.length_b   1.000
_cell.length_c   1.000
_cell.angle_alpha   90.00
_cell.angle_beta   90.00
_cell.angle_gamma   90.00
#
_symmetry.space_group_name_H-M   'P 1'
#
loop_
_entity.id
_entity.type
_entity.pdbx_description
1 polymer ?
#
loop_
_entity_poly.entity_id
_entity_poly.type
_entity_poly.pdbx_seq_one_letter_code
_entity_poly.pdbx_strand_id
1 'polypeptide(L)'
;KTVSTFDNQLEAHIVKGLLESENIPVFLVGEHYASVQWVYTFALGHIRLQVPPSQAARAQEILVQYRQGQYQQNLESEFQLAPLTCSHCGSTEIQEVSARPSLIFGALLEALLFKFVLPPVKYKVCKQCKNRVDEA
;
A
#
# COMPACT_ATOMS: atom_id res chain seq x y z
N LYS A 1 -21.44 7.68 -5.31
CA LYS A 1 -21.12 6.46 -6.10
C LYS A 1 -19.80 5.89 -5.59
N THR A 2 -19.74 4.60 -5.28
CA THR A 2 -18.48 3.94 -4.88
C THR A 2 -17.56 3.78 -6.09
N VAL A 3 -16.30 4.20 -5.95
CA VAL A 3 -15.28 4.11 -7.00
C VAL A 3 -14.13 3.17 -6.65
N SER A 4 -13.90 2.93 -5.35
CA SER A 4 -12.92 1.96 -4.86
C SER A 4 -13.31 1.43 -3.47
N THR A 5 -12.67 0.34 -3.08
CA THR A 5 -12.84 -0.32 -1.78
C THR A 5 -11.47 -0.65 -1.20
N PHE A 6 -11.29 -0.43 0.10
CA PHE A 6 -10.01 -0.61 0.79
C PHE A 6 -10.17 -1.48 2.04
N ASP A 7 -9.14 -2.28 2.31
CA ASP A 7 -9.08 -3.14 3.51
C ASP A 7 -8.36 -2.46 4.67
N ASN A 8 -7.66 -1.37 4.38
CA ASN A 8 -6.83 -0.63 5.31
C ASN A 8 -7.30 0.82 5.39
N GLN A 9 -7.53 1.31 6.61
CA GLN A 9 -7.90 2.69 6.88
C GLN A 9 -6.82 3.68 6.43
N LEU A 10 -5.54 3.34 6.60
CA LEU A 10 -4.44 4.21 6.19
C LEU A 10 -4.48 4.48 4.68
N GLU A 11 -4.57 3.41 3.88
CA GLU A 11 -4.62 3.53 2.41
C GLU A 11 -5.87 4.31 1.96
N ALA A 12 -7.02 4.05 2.57
CA ALA A 12 -8.25 4.77 2.27
C ALA A 12 -8.12 6.29 2.51
N HIS A 13 -7.44 6.70 3.59
CA HIS A 13 -7.21 8.12 3.87
C HIS A 13 -6.15 8.76 2.97
N ILE A 14 -5.11 8.03 2.56
CA ILE A 14 -4.13 8.51 1.58
C ILE A 14 -4.85 8.86 0.27
N VAL A 15 -5.66 7.92 -0.24
CA VAL A 15 -6.39 8.11 -1.48
C VAL A 15 -7.47 9.19 -1.35
N LYS A 16 -8.13 9.29 -0.19
CA LYS A 16 -9.02 10.40 0.12
C LYS A 16 -8.31 11.75 -0.03
N GLY A 17 -7.15 11.91 0.61
CA GLY A 17 -6.36 13.15 0.54
C GLY A 17 -5.94 13.49 -0.89
N LEU A 18 -5.56 12.47 -1.67
CA LEU A 18 -5.25 12.64 -3.10
C LEU A 18 -6.45 13.20 -3.88
N LEU A 19 -7.62 12.57 -3.79
CA LEU A 19 -8.81 13.03 -4.52
C LEU A 19 -9.29 14.40 -4.03
N GLU A 20 -9.18 14.69 -2.73
CA GLU A 20 -9.51 16.00 -2.17
C GLU A 20 -8.56 17.10 -2.68
N SER A 21 -7.26 16.81 -2.86
CA SER A 21 -6.31 17.74 -3.48
C SER A 21 -6.65 18.07 -4.94
N GLU A 22 -7.34 17.15 -5.63
CA GLU A 22 -7.87 17.31 -6.99
C GLU A 22 -9.24 18.01 -7.03
N ASN A 23 -9.70 18.52 -5.88
CA ASN A 23 -11.01 19.14 -5.67
C ASN A 23 -12.20 18.18 -5.88
N ILE A 24 -12.01 16.89 -5.61
CA ILE A 24 -13.06 15.88 -5.64
C ILE A 24 -13.49 15.59 -4.20
N PRO A 25 -14.74 15.89 -3.79
CA PRO A 25 -15.20 15.58 -2.46
C PRO A 25 -15.36 14.06 -2.31
N VAL A 26 -14.81 13.52 -1.23
CA VAL A 26 -14.78 12.08 -0.94
C VAL A 26 -15.48 11.79 0.38
N PHE A 27 -16.25 10.72 0.40
CA PHE A 27 -16.85 10.16 1.61
C PHE A 27 -16.41 8.70 1.78
N LEU A 28 -15.83 8.38 2.95
CA LEU A 28 -15.46 7.02 3.31
C LEU A 28 -16.59 6.39 4.12
N VAL A 29 -17.16 5.29 3.61
CA VAL A 29 -18.22 4.55 4.30
C VAL A 29 -17.62 3.31 4.96
N GLY A 30 -17.87 3.13 6.25
CA GLY A 30 -17.43 1.95 7.01
C GLY A 30 -16.13 2.13 7.81
N GLU A 31 -15.53 3.34 7.81
CA GLU A 31 -14.26 3.60 8.51
C GLU A 31 -14.33 3.37 10.03
N HIS A 32 -15.49 3.61 10.65
CA HIS A 32 -15.65 3.54 12.12
C HIS A 32 -15.95 2.13 12.67
N TYR A 33 -16.26 1.15 11.80
CA TYR A 33 -16.56 -0.22 12.21
C TYR A 33 -15.30 -1.11 12.25
N ALA A 34 -14.24 -0.71 11.54
CA ALA A 34 -12.97 -1.44 11.52
C ALA A 34 -12.18 -1.34 12.84
N SER A 35 -12.40 -0.29 13.64
CA SER A 35 -11.64 -0.03 14.87
C SER A 35 -12.16 -0.76 16.12
N VAL A 36 -13.46 -1.11 16.17
CA VAL A 36 -14.11 -1.61 17.41
C VAL A 36 -14.18 -3.15 17.45
N GLN A 37 -14.31 -3.82 16.30
CA GLN A 37 -14.50 -5.26 16.22
C GLN A 37 -13.88 -5.83 14.93
N TRP A 38 -12.57 -6.09 14.95
CA TRP A 38 -11.78 -6.60 13.81
C TRP A 38 -12.28 -7.94 13.23
N VAL A 39 -13.13 -8.68 13.93
CA VAL A 39 -13.75 -9.94 13.42
C VAL A 39 -14.94 -9.66 12.49
N TYR A 40 -15.59 -8.49 12.62
CA TYR A 40 -16.76 -8.13 11.82
C TYR A 40 -16.41 -7.47 10.47
N THR A 41 -15.15 -7.07 10.25
CA THR A 41 -14.69 -6.50 8.97
C THR A 41 -14.80 -7.48 7.80
N PHE A 42 -14.67 -8.78 8.05
CA PHE A 42 -14.92 -9.82 7.03
C PHE A 42 -16.39 -9.91 6.60
N ALA A 43 -17.34 -9.51 7.46
CA ALA A 43 -18.78 -9.60 7.19
C ALA A 43 -19.40 -8.27 6.72
N LEU A 44 -18.78 -7.13 7.07
CA LEU A 44 -19.33 -5.79 6.80
C LEU A 44 -18.81 -5.13 5.54
N GLY A 45 -17.77 -5.70 4.92
CA GLY A 45 -17.24 -5.21 3.66
C GLY A 45 -16.40 -3.94 3.83
N HIS A 46 -15.20 -4.04 3.27
CA HIS A 46 -14.29 -3.00 2.79
C HIS A 46 -14.72 -1.53 2.98
N ILE A 47 -13.79 -0.68 3.43
CA ILE A 47 -13.96 0.77 3.47
C ILE A 47 -14.26 1.27 2.06
N ARG A 48 -15.48 1.75 1.83
CA ARG A 48 -15.93 2.18 0.49
C ARG A 48 -15.60 3.64 0.29
N LEU A 49 -14.85 3.93 -0.76
CA LEU A 49 -14.57 5.30 -1.18
C LEU A 49 -15.66 5.76 -2.16
N GLN A 50 -16.44 6.76 -1.75
CA GLN A 50 -17.53 7.31 -2.54
C GLN A 50 -17.28 8.76 -2.95
N VAL A 51 -17.71 9.09 -4.17
CA VAL A 51 -17.66 10.45 -4.74
C VAL A 51 -19.01 10.80 -5.38
N PRO A 52 -19.31 12.09 -5.64
CA PRO A 52 -20.48 12.48 -6.42
C PRO A 52 -20.51 11.75 -7.77
N PRO A 53 -21.68 11.27 -8.23
CA PRO A 53 -21.78 10.54 -9.51
C PRO A 53 -21.20 11.29 -10.70
N SER A 54 -21.33 12.62 -10.72
CA SER A 54 -20.78 13.51 -11.76
C SER A 54 -19.25 13.50 -11.84
N GLN A 55 -18.56 13.16 -10.75
CA GLN A 55 -17.09 13.16 -10.68
C GLN A 55 -16.50 11.75 -10.65
N ALA A 56 -17.33 10.70 -10.73
CA ALA A 56 -16.89 9.31 -10.62
C ALA A 56 -15.90 8.90 -11.71
N ALA A 57 -16.07 9.39 -12.94
CA ALA A 57 -15.14 9.11 -14.05
C ALA A 57 -13.75 9.70 -13.79
N ARG A 58 -13.69 11.00 -13.45
CA ARG A 58 -12.44 11.68 -13.10
C ARG A 58 -11.74 11.03 -11.90
N ALA A 59 -12.50 10.66 -10.88
CA ALA A 59 -11.94 9.96 -9.72
C ALA A 59 -11.32 8.61 -10.11
N GLN A 60 -11.94 7.85 -11.02
CA GLN A 60 -11.38 6.59 -11.51
C GLN A 60 -10.07 6.78 -12.29
N GLU A 61 -9.97 7.84 -13.09
CA GLU A 61 -8.74 8.18 -13.83
C GLU A 61 -7.59 8.45 -12.86
N ILE A 62 -7.81 9.29 -11.85
CA ILE A 62 -6.81 9.58 -10.79
C ILE A 62 -6.39 8.29 -10.06
N LEU A 63 -7.34 7.41 -9.74
CA LEU A 63 -7.03 6.12 -9.09
C LEU A 63 -6.21 5.18 -9.97
N VAL A 64 -6.35 5.26 -11.29
CA VAL A 64 -5.51 4.51 -12.23
C VAL A 64 -4.08 5.08 -12.24
N GLN A 65 -3.94 6.40 -12.31
CA GLN A 65 -2.63 7.08 -12.26
C GLN A 65 -1.88 6.79 -10.95
N TYR A 66 -2.60 6.83 -9.82
CA TYR A 66 -2.09 6.45 -8.52
C TYR A 66 -1.54 5.02 -8.50
N ARG A 67 -2.31 4.04 -8.97
CA ARG A 67 -1.88 2.64 -9.01
C ARG A 67 -0.72 2.37 -9.97
N GLN A 68 -0.57 3.20 -11.00
CA GLN A 68 0.55 3.14 -11.93
C GLN A 68 1.82 3.83 -11.39
N GLY A 69 1.77 4.45 -10.21
CA GLY A 69 2.92 5.11 -9.59
C GLY A 69 3.28 6.45 -10.22
N GLN A 70 2.38 7.07 -11.01
CA GLN A 70 2.69 8.31 -11.72
C GLN A 70 3.00 9.47 -10.76
N TYR A 71 2.32 9.54 -9.61
CA TYR A 71 2.58 10.57 -8.59
C TYR A 71 3.99 10.45 -7.98
N GLN A 72 4.47 9.22 -7.78
CA GLN A 72 5.83 8.97 -7.29
C GLN A 72 6.87 9.45 -8.30
N GLN A 73 6.66 9.13 -9.59
CA GLN A 73 7.54 9.56 -10.68
C GLN A 73 7.59 11.09 -10.83
N ASN A 74 6.44 11.75 -10.69
CA ASN A 74 6.37 13.21 -10.75
C ASN A 74 7.17 13.85 -9.60
N LEU A 75 7.02 13.36 -8.36
CA LEU A 75 7.78 13.83 -7.20
C LEU A 75 9.29 13.64 -7.38
N GLU A 76 9.72 12.48 -7.87
CA GLU A 76 11.12 12.19 -8.15
C GLU A 76 11.71 13.18 -9.17
N SER A 77 10.95 13.54 -10.21
CA SER A 77 11.37 14.51 -11.22
C SER A 77 11.40 15.95 -10.69
N GLU A 78 10.41 16.35 -9.90
CA GLU A 78 10.27 17.72 -9.39
C GLU A 78 11.35 18.04 -8.35
N PHE A 79 11.64 17.09 -7.47
CA PHE A 79 12.66 17.24 -6.43
C PHE A 79 14.05 16.74 -6.83
N GLN A 80 14.24 16.30 -8.08
CA GLN A 80 15.50 15.75 -8.59
C GLN A 80 16.10 14.69 -7.65
N LEU A 81 15.24 13.82 -7.11
CA LEU A 81 15.65 12.80 -6.15
C LEU A 81 16.60 11.83 -6.85
N ALA A 82 17.80 11.66 -6.29
CA ALA A 82 18.75 10.71 -6.82
C ALA A 82 18.16 9.29 -6.73
N PRO A 83 18.21 8.50 -7.82
CA PRO A 83 17.71 7.14 -7.78
C PRO A 83 18.50 6.33 -6.74
N LEU A 84 17.81 5.46 -6.01
CA LEU A 84 18.45 4.50 -5.14
C LEU A 84 19.47 3.68 -5.95
N THR A 85 20.72 3.70 -5.52
CA THR A 85 21.83 2.99 -6.16
C THR A 85 22.39 1.94 -5.21
N CYS A 86 22.79 0.80 -5.75
CA CYS A 86 23.46 -0.22 -4.97
C CYS A 86 24.89 0.24 -4.60
N SER A 87 25.20 0.29 -3.31
CA SER A 87 26.55 0.64 -2.81
C SER A 87 27.67 -0.31 -3.27
N HIS A 88 27.33 -1.53 -3.71
CA HIS A 88 28.30 -2.52 -4.16
C HIS A 88 28.59 -2.47 -5.67
N CYS A 89 27.61 -2.15 -6.52
CA CYS A 89 27.78 -2.18 -7.98
C CYS A 89 27.29 -0.94 -8.73
N GLY A 90 26.70 0.04 -8.04
CA GLY A 90 26.17 1.26 -8.64
C GLY A 90 24.88 1.08 -9.47
N SER A 91 24.35 -0.14 -9.57
CA SER A 91 23.12 -0.41 -10.31
C SER A 91 21.90 0.25 -9.64
N THR A 92 20.99 0.75 -10.45
CA THR A 92 19.66 1.26 -10.06
C THR A 92 18.56 0.19 -10.16
N GLU A 93 18.88 -1.01 -10.68
CA GLU A 93 17.93 -2.11 -10.79
C GLU A 93 17.78 -2.84 -9.46
N ILE A 94 16.92 -2.29 -8.60
CA ILE A 94 16.61 -2.80 -7.27
C ILE A 94 15.24 -3.49 -7.29
N GLN A 95 15.14 -4.64 -6.63
CA GLN A 95 13.92 -5.42 -6.51
C GLN A 95 13.53 -5.60 -5.05
N GLU A 96 12.25 -5.44 -4.73
CA GLU A 96 11.69 -5.85 -3.44
C GLU A 96 11.44 -7.36 -3.43
N VAL A 97 11.97 -8.02 -2.40
CA VAL A 97 11.77 -9.43 -2.14
C VAL A 97 11.09 -9.58 -0.78
N SER A 98 10.05 -10.40 -0.72
CA SER A 98 9.46 -10.81 0.55
C SER A 98 10.22 -12.02 1.09
N ALA A 99 10.69 -11.93 2.33
CA ALA A 99 11.17 -13.10 3.04
C ALA A 99 9.97 -14.04 3.22
N ARG A 100 10.02 -15.22 2.60
CA ARG A 100 9.11 -16.32 2.94
C ARG A 100 9.59 -16.90 4.27
N PRO A 101 8.86 -16.76 5.39
CA PRO A 101 9.27 -17.41 6.62
C PRO A 101 9.23 -18.93 6.40
N SER A 102 10.38 -19.60 6.52
CA SER A 102 10.55 -21.04 6.29
C SER A 102 10.01 -21.92 7.44
N LEU A 103 9.03 -21.44 8.20
CA LEU A 103 8.55 -22.07 9.42
C LEU A 103 7.31 -22.93 9.15
N ILE A 104 7.49 -24.07 8.45
CA ILE A 104 6.41 -25.03 8.18
C ILE A 104 6.27 -26.07 9.32
N PHE A 105 7.11 -26.07 10.37
CA PHE A 105 7.02 -27.10 11.43
C PHE A 105 6.69 -26.62 12.85
N GLY A 106 6.79 -25.32 13.19
CA GLY A 106 6.52 -24.82 14.55
C GLY A 106 5.29 -23.91 14.70
N ALA A 107 4.76 -23.36 13.60
CA ALA A 107 3.82 -22.24 13.66
C ALA A 107 2.39 -22.62 14.08
N LEU A 108 1.99 -23.89 14.00
CA LEU A 108 0.61 -24.31 14.29
C LEU A 108 0.30 -24.32 15.80
N LEU A 109 1.30 -24.62 16.65
CA LEU A 109 1.14 -24.71 18.10
C LEU A 109 1.29 -23.35 18.80
N GLU A 110 2.14 -22.46 18.27
CA GLU A 110 2.32 -21.10 18.79
C GLU A 110 1.24 -20.12 18.31
N ALA A 111 0.66 -20.31 17.11
CA ALA A 111 -0.44 -19.47 16.61
C ALA A 111 -1.75 -19.62 17.42
N LEU A 112 -1.91 -20.72 18.17
CA LEU A 112 -3.06 -20.93 19.05
C LEU A 112 -2.97 -20.09 20.35
N LEU A 113 -1.76 -19.81 20.82
CA LEU A 113 -1.49 -19.10 22.08
C LEU A 113 -1.10 -17.63 21.86
N PHE A 114 -0.40 -17.32 20.76
CA PHE A 114 -0.04 -15.96 20.36
C PHE A 114 -0.73 -15.64 19.04
N LYS A 115 -1.81 -14.85 19.11
CA LYS A 115 -2.56 -14.30 17.96
C LYS A 115 -1.75 -13.25 17.16
N PHE A 116 -0.45 -13.45 16.99
CA PHE A 116 0.43 -12.55 16.24
C PHE A 116 0.93 -13.30 15.00
N VAL A 117 0.18 -13.18 13.91
CA VAL A 117 0.72 -13.51 12.58
C VAL A 117 1.76 -12.44 12.27
N LEU A 118 3.04 -12.81 12.29
CA LEU A 118 4.11 -11.89 11.93
C LEU A 118 3.99 -11.55 10.43
N PRO A 119 3.86 -10.26 10.06
CA PRO A 119 3.82 -9.87 8.66
C PRO A 119 5.15 -10.24 7.99
N PRO A 120 5.12 -10.64 6.69
CA PRO A 120 6.34 -10.97 5.98
C PRO A 120 7.27 -9.76 5.93
N VAL A 121 8.52 -9.94 6.35
CA VAL A 121 9.54 -8.90 6.26
C VAL A 121 9.90 -8.72 4.79
N LYS A 122 9.72 -7.51 4.26
CA LYS A 122 10.17 -7.12 2.92
C LYS A 122 11.57 -6.52 3.03
N TYR A 123 12.42 -6.80 2.04
CA TYR A 123 13.74 -6.20 1.91
C TYR A 123 14.10 -5.99 0.45
N LYS A 124 15.00 -5.05 0.17
CA LYS A 124 15.43 -4.70 -1.20
C LYS A 124 16.75 -5.40 -1.54
N VAL A 125 16.84 -5.94 -2.74
CA VAL A 125 18.07 -6.55 -3.29
C VAL A 125 18.37 -5.99 -4.67
N CYS A 126 19.65 -5.84 -5.00
CA CYS A 126 20.07 -5.49 -6.34
C CYS A 126 19.93 -6.69 -7.29
N LYS A 127 19.34 -6.51 -8.47
CA LYS A 127 19.22 -7.59 -9.48
C LYS A 127 20.55 -8.04 -10.06
N GLN A 128 21.53 -7.14 -10.13
CA GLN A 128 22.83 -7.42 -10.75
C GLN A 128 23.78 -8.16 -9.80
N CYS A 129 23.99 -7.64 -8.58
CA CYS A 129 24.97 -8.21 -7.64
C CYS A 129 24.34 -9.03 -6.51
N LYS A 130 23.00 -9.10 -6.43
CA LYS A 130 22.23 -9.79 -5.37
C LYS A 130 22.49 -9.27 -3.94
N ASN A 131 23.21 -8.16 -3.79
CA ASN A 131 23.45 -7.58 -2.48
C ASN A 131 22.18 -6.91 -1.94
N ARG A 132 22.02 -6.91 -0.62
CA ARG A 132 20.94 -6.19 0.06
C ARG A 132 21.20 -4.69 -0.06
N VAL A 133 20.13 -3.93 -0.35
CA VAL A 133 20.18 -2.47 -0.41
C VAL A 133 19.35 -1.96 0.77
N ASP A 134 20.01 -1.34 1.73
CA ASP A 134 19.34 -0.69 2.86
C ASP A 134 19.08 0.77 2.47
N GLU A 135 17.88 1.28 2.75
CA GLU A 135 17.58 2.71 2.63
C GLU A 135 18.34 3.44 3.74
N ALA A 136 19.22 4.36 3.36
CA ALA A 136 20.04 5.16 4.29
C ALA A 136 19.22 6.28 4.93
#